data_AF-A0AAE9KGL4-F1
#
_entry.id   AF-A0AAE9KGL4-F1
#
_cell.length_a   1.000
_cell.length_b   1.000
_cell.length_c   1.000
_cell.angle_alpha   90.00
_cell.angle_beta   90.00
_cell.angle_gamma   90.00
#
_symmetry.space_group_name_H-M   'P 1'
#
loop_
_entity.id
_entity.type
_entity.pdbx_description
1 polymer ?
#
loop_
_entity_poly.entity_id
_entity_poly.type
_entity_poly.pdbx_seq_one_letter_code
_entity_poly.pdbx_strand_id
1 'polypeptide(L)' 'MSMPEMPKWYGDDGDIVSCTEKIKVMSENMQELYQTAQDAFEDALLMGCGEAQLRDYLQALVAGLENPYKRG' A
#
# COMPACT_ATOMS: atom_id res chain seq x y z
N MET A 1 -2.07 15.01 5.48
CA MET A 1 -2.59 14.34 4.25
C MET A 1 -3.48 13.20 4.72
N SER A 2 -4.65 13.02 4.11
CA SER A 2 -5.53 11.88 4.43
C SER A 2 -5.26 10.73 3.46
N MET A 3 -5.43 9.50 3.95
CA MET A 3 -5.37 8.28 3.14
C MET A 3 -6.31 8.38 1.92
N PRO A 4 -5.92 7.88 0.73
CA PRO A 4 -6.78 7.84 -0.44
C PRO A 4 -8.04 7.00 -0.21
N GLU A 5 -9.07 7.22 -1.04
CA GLU A 5 -10.27 6.38 -1.04
C GLU A 5 -9.92 4.93 -1.39
N MET A 6 -10.49 3.98 -0.64
CA MET A 6 -10.27 2.55 -0.88
C MET A 6 -10.82 2.13 -2.24
N PRO A 7 -10.06 1.37 -3.04
CA PRO A 7 -10.53 0.90 -4.33
C PRO A 7 -11.58 -0.21 -4.17
N LYS A 8 -12.31 -0.47 -5.26
CA LYS A 8 -12.97 -1.76 -5.42
C LYS A 8 -11.92 -2.81 -5.77
N TRP A 9 -11.95 -3.93 -5.06
CA TRP A 9 -11.04 -5.05 -5.30
C TRP A 9 -11.63 -6.01 -6.33
N TYR A 10 -10.77 -6.52 -7.21
CA TYR A 10 -11.13 -7.46 -8.27
C TYR A 10 -10.24 -8.70 -8.19
N GLY A 11 -10.81 -9.86 -8.54
CA GLY A 11 -10.06 -11.08 -8.77
C GLY A 11 -9.32 -11.05 -10.11
N ASP A 12 -8.44 -12.04 -10.34
CA ASP A 12 -7.71 -12.19 -11.61
C ASP A 12 -8.62 -12.51 -12.80
N ASP A 13 -9.81 -13.04 -12.53
CA ASP A 13 -10.90 -13.27 -13.50
C ASP A 13 -11.67 -12.00 -13.87
N GLY A 14 -11.39 -10.87 -13.18
CA GLY A 14 -12.08 -9.60 -13.37
C GLY A 14 -13.37 -9.46 -12.56
N ASP A 15 -13.75 -10.48 -11.77
CA ASP A 15 -14.93 -10.40 -10.92
C ASP A 15 -14.66 -9.54 -9.68
N ILE A 16 -15.68 -8.82 -9.22
CA ILE A 16 -15.56 -8.01 -8.01
C ILE A 16 -15.44 -8.90 -6.78
N VAL A 17 -14.48 -8.60 -5.91
CA VAL A 17 -14.39 -9.22 -4.58
C VAL A 17 -15.52 -8.67 -3.73
N SER A 18 -16.62 -9.41 -3.61
CA SER A 18 -17.86 -9.00 -2.93
C SER A 18 -18.01 -9.51 -1.49
N CYS A 19 -17.16 -10.44 -1.07
CA CYS A 19 -17.18 -10.98 0.29
C CYS A 19 -16.78 -9.88 1.30
N THR A 20 -17.71 -9.55 2.19
CA THR A 20 -17.56 -8.49 3.20
C THR A 20 -16.31 -8.69 4.06
N GLU A 21 -16.03 -9.92 4.49
CA GLU A 21 -14.85 -10.23 5.31
C GLU A 21 -13.55 -9.98 4.54
N LYS A 22 -13.48 -10.34 3.25
CA LYS A 22 -12.29 -10.06 2.43
C LYS A 22 -12.06 -8.56 2.25
N ILE A 23 -13.13 -7.80 1.99
CA ILE A 23 -13.05 -6.34 1.84
C ILE A 23 -12.61 -5.69 3.15
N LYS A 24 -13.12 -6.16 4.29
CA LYS A 24 -12.72 -5.68 5.61
C LYS A 24 -11.23 -5.89 5.84
N VAL A 25 -10.74 -7.12 5.64
CA VAL A 25 -9.32 -7.45 5.79
C VAL A 25 -8.44 -6.59 4.88
N MET A 26 -8.83 -6.39 3.62
CA MET A 26 -8.08 -5.51 2.71
C MET A 26 -8.08 -4.05 3.17
N SER A 27 -9.19 -3.57 3.72
CA SER A 27 -9.29 -2.21 4.26
C SER A 27 -8.40 -2.01 5.48
N GLU A 28 -8.35 -2.99 6.39
CA GLU A 28 -7.47 -3.00 7.57
C GLU A 28 -5.99 -3.03 7.14
N ASN A 29 -5.62 -3.94 6.24
CA ASN A 29 -4.26 -4.05 5.72
C ASN A 29 -3.77 -2.74 5.07
N MET A 30 -4.61 -2.09 4.26
CA MET A 30 -4.23 -0.83 3.60
C MET A 30 -4.11 0.34 4.59
N GLN A 31 -4.92 0.35 5.67
CA GLN A 31 -4.79 1.34 6.74
C GLN A 31 -3.49 1.16 7.52
N GLU A 32 -3.15 -0.08 7.88
CA GLU A 32 -1.90 -0.39 8.57
C GLU A 32 -0.67 -0.06 7.72
N LEU A 33 -0.71 -0.38 6.41
CA LEU A 33 0.34 -0.03 5.47
C LEU A 33 0.50 1.49 5.36
N TYR A 34 -0.60 2.23 5.24
CA TYR A 34 -0.56 3.70 5.16
C TYR A 34 0.06 4.31 6.42
N GLN A 35 -0.35 3.86 7.60
CA GLN A 35 0.20 4.36 8.86
C GLN A 35 1.70 4.07 8.96
N THR A 36 2.11 2.83 8.65
CA THR A 36 3.52 2.43 8.67
C THR A 36 4.35 3.25 7.70
N ALA A 37 3.84 3.50 6.49
CA ALA A 37 4.52 4.32 5.49
C ALA A 37 4.60 5.79 5.92
N GLN A 38 3.58 6.32 6.58
CA GLN A 38 3.55 7.68 7.11
C GLN A 38 4.57 7.84 8.26
N ASP A 39 4.62 6.90 9.19
CA ASP A 39 5.57 6.92 10.31
C ASP A 39 7.02 6.89 9.78
N ALA A 40 7.32 5.97 8.84
CA ALA A 40 8.62 5.91 8.18
C ALA A 40 8.95 7.19 7.40
N PHE A 41 7.93 7.83 6.82
CA PHE A 41 8.09 9.09 6.11
C PHE A 41 8.48 10.23 7.06
N GLU A 42 7.79 10.35 8.19
CA GLU A 42 8.05 11.36 9.21
C GLU A 42 9.43 11.19 9.86
N ASP A 43 9.79 9.95 10.20
CA ASP A 43 11.10 9.64 10.79
C ASP A 43 12.24 10.03 9.85
N ALA A 44 12.14 9.69 8.56
CA ALA A 44 13.17 10.04 7.60
C ALA A 44 13.29 11.56 7.39
N LEU A 45 12.18 12.31 7.40
CA LEU A 45 12.23 13.77 7.37
C LEU A 45 12.91 14.34 8.62
N LEU A 46 12.60 13.79 9.80
CA LEU A 46 13.24 14.16 11.07
C LEU A 46 14.76 13.90 11.04
N MET A 47 15.18 12.85 10.35
CA MET A 47 16.59 12.51 10.13
C MET A 47 17.27 13.32 9.01
N GLY A 48 16.56 14.24 8.36
CA GLY A 48 17.09 15.15 7.34
C GLY A 48 17.11 14.58 5.91
N CYS A 49 16.36 13.51 5.64
CA CYS A 49 16.19 13.00 4.28
C CYS A 49 15.36 13.97 3.42
N GLY A 50 15.61 13.99 2.10
CA GLY A 50 14.83 14.80 1.17
C GLY A 50 13.44 14.21 0.92
N GLU A 51 12.39 15.03 1.04
CA GLU A 51 11.00 14.61 0.81
C GLU A 51 10.80 13.93 -0.55
N ALA A 52 11.27 14.54 -1.64
CA ALA A 52 11.07 14.01 -3.00
C ALA A 52 11.71 12.63 -3.16
N GLN A 53 12.95 12.48 -2.67
CA GLN A 53 13.67 11.21 -2.71
C GLN A 53 12.90 10.12 -1.96
N LEU A 54 12.31 10.44 -0.81
CA LEU A 54 11.58 9.46 -0.02
C LEU A 54 10.27 9.04 -0.67
N ARG A 55 9.54 9.98 -1.28
CA ARG A 55 8.34 9.67 -2.08
C ARG A 55 8.66 8.76 -3.26
N ASP A 56 9.76 9.02 -3.96
CA ASP A 56 10.19 8.19 -5.09
C ASP A 56 10.60 6.79 -4.62
N TYR A 57 11.30 6.71 -3.49
CA TYR A 57 11.72 5.43 -2.93
C TYR A 57 10.53 4.59 -2.45
N LEU A 58 9.55 5.18 -1.77
CA LEU A 58 8.34 4.45 -1.34
C LEU A 58 7.54 3.91 -2.54
N GLN A 59 7.45 4.68 -3.63
CA GLN A 59 6.84 4.20 -4.89
C GLN A 59 7.62 3.02 -5.47
N ALA A 60 8.96 3.12 -5.53
CA ALA A 60 9.82 2.04 -6.02
C ALA A 60 9.71 0.78 -5.14
N LEU A 61 9.62 0.96 -3.82
CA LEU A 61 9.47 -0.13 -2.85
C LEU A 61 8.17 -0.92 -3.09
N VAL A 62 7.04 -0.24 -3.28
CA VAL A 62 5.75 -0.89 -3.59
C VAL A 62 5.77 -1.52 -4.99
N ALA A 63 6.40 -0.86 -5.98
CA ALA A 63 6.53 -1.40 -7.33
C ALA A 63 7.39 -2.67 -7.39
N GLY A 64 8.33 -2.84 -6.45
CA GLY A 64 9.19 -4.02 -6.34
C GLY A 64 8.57 -5.22 -5.63
N LEU A 65 7.31 -5.15 -5.18
CA LEU A 65 6.64 -6.27 -4.53
C LEU A 65 6.46 -7.44 -5.51
N GLU A 66 6.87 -8.64 -5.08
CA GLU A 66 6.77 -9.86 -5.88
C GLU A 66 5.48 -10.61 -5.57
N ASN A 67 4.81 -11.15 -6.60
CA ASN A 67 3.67 -12.04 -6.41
C ASN A 67 4.19 -13.48 -6.23
N PRO A 68 4.13 -14.07 -5.01
CA PRO A 68 4.66 -15.41 -4.75
C PRO A 68 3.84 -16.53 -5.40
N TYR A 69 2.64 -16.23 -5.89
CA TYR A 69 1.74 -17.18 -6.54
C TYR A 69 1.84 -17.16 -8.07
N LYS A 70 2.63 -16.26 -8.66
CA LYS A 70 3.05 -16.38 -10.06
C LYS A 70 3.98 -17.59 -10.18
N ARG A 71 3.41 -18.78 -10.39
CA ARG A 71 4.18 -19.93 -10.88
C ARG A 71 4.56 -19.66 -12.32
N GLY A 72 5.87 -19.68 -12.59
CA GLY A 72 6.38 -19.87 -13.96
C GLY A 72 6.00 -21.25 -14.51
#